data_AF-A0A8X6FSN0-F1
#
_entry.id   AF-A0A8X6FSN0-F1
#
_cell.length_a   1.000
_cell.length_b   1.000
_cell.length_c   1.000
_cell.angle_alpha   90.00
_cell.angle_beta   90.00
_cell.angle_gamma   90.00
#
_symmetry.space_group_name_H-M   'P 1'
#
loop_
_entity.id
_entity.type
_entity.pdbx_description
1 polymer ?
#
loop_
_entity_poly.entity_id
_entity_poly.type
_entity_poly.pdbx_seq_one_letter_code
_entity_poly.pdbx_strand_id
1 'polypeptide(L)'
;MHMWQEQRRFVVHTLKDLGLGKSKIEEQVLDEIAHFCNVLKSHGGKPMDVIVPLTPSISNNICSLILGKRYGYQEPERMALDNNLNEVSKIIGQTAAHIFSHGLNTYHS
;
A
#
# COMPACT_ATOMS: atom_id res chain seq x y z
N MET A 1 7.66 23.59 12.21
CA MET A 1 8.62 22.69 11.52
C MET A 1 8.98 21.43 12.32
N HIS A 2 8.69 21.34 13.64
CA HIS A 2 9.07 20.17 14.47
C HIS A 2 8.13 18.95 14.38
N MET A 3 6.83 19.14 14.13
CA MET A 3 5.83 18.06 14.16
C MET A 3 6.13 16.90 13.20
N TRP A 4 6.50 17.18 11.95
CA TRP A 4 6.82 16.12 10.98
C TRP A 4 8.04 15.30 11.41
N GLN A 5 9.02 15.95 12.05
CA GLN A 5 10.25 15.30 12.50
C GLN A 5 9.95 14.35 13.67
N GLU A 6 9.11 14.79 14.60
CA GLU A 6 8.69 13.99 15.75
C GLU A 6 7.84 12.80 15.31
N GLN A 7 6.84 13.02 14.45
CA GLN A 7 6.01 11.94 13.90
C GLN A 7 6.86 10.91 13.14
N ARG A 8 7.79 11.37 12.30
CA ARG A 8 8.70 10.47 11.56
C ARG A 8 9.57 9.66 12.51
N ARG A 9 10.17 10.28 13.53
CA ARG A 9 10.99 9.56 14.53
C ARG A 9 10.16 8.51 15.27
N PHE A 10 8.96 8.88 15.71
CA PHE A 10 8.04 7.98 16.39
C PHE A 10 7.69 6.77 15.51
N VAL A 11 7.17 6.99 14.30
CA VAL A 11 6.76 5.92 13.39
C VAL A 11 7.92 4.99 13.05
N VAL A 12 9.10 5.52 12.72
CA VAL A 12 10.27 4.70 12.41
C VAL A 12 10.69 3.84 13.60
N HIS A 13 10.64 4.39 14.82
CA HIS A 13 10.94 3.65 16.03
C HIS A 13 9.92 2.53 16.26
N THR A 14 8.62 2.86 16.24
CA THR A 14 7.53 1.89 16.42
C THR A 14 7.60 0.76 15.41
N LEU A 15 7.86 1.04 14.13
CA LEU A 15 7.97 -0.01 13.12
C LEU A 15 9.14 -0.96 13.39
N LYS A 16 10.30 -0.46 13.84
CA LYS A 16 11.44 -1.29 14.23
C LYS A 16 11.12 -2.19 15.43
N ASP A 17 10.36 -1.66 16.39
CA ASP A 17 9.92 -2.43 17.56
C ASP A 17 8.96 -3.55 17.16
N LEU A 18 8.02 -3.26 16.25
CA LEU A 18 7.09 -4.24 15.69
C LEU A 18 7.76 -5.35 14.86
N GLY A 19 8.98 -5.11 14.36
CA GLY A 19 9.78 -6.12 13.67
C GLY A 19 10.31 -5.71 12.30
N LEU A 20 10.13 -4.45 11.89
CA LEU A 20 10.70 -3.95 10.65
C LEU A 20 12.23 -4.07 10.69
N GLY A 21 12.79 -4.77 9.70
CA GLY A 21 14.24 -5.05 9.62
C GLY A 21 14.72 -6.20 10.49
N LYS A 22 13.81 -7.01 11.05
CA LYS A 22 14.11 -8.27 11.77
C LYS A 22 13.58 -9.47 10.96
N SER A 23 14.01 -10.68 11.30
CA SER A 23 13.57 -11.93 10.63
C SER A 23 12.04 -12.11 10.59
N LYS A 24 11.32 -11.56 11.59
CA LYS A 24 9.86 -11.65 11.66
C LYS A 24 9.16 -11.05 10.43
N ILE A 25 9.63 -9.91 9.91
CA ILE A 25 8.99 -9.33 8.72
C ILE A 25 9.33 -10.11 7.45
N GLU A 26 10.51 -10.75 7.40
CA GLU A 26 10.90 -11.62 6.30
C GLU A 26 9.95 -12.83 6.20
N GLU A 27 9.66 -13.48 7.32
CA GLU A 27 8.67 -14.58 7.38
C GLU A 27 7.29 -14.12 6.90
N GLN A 28 6.81 -12.97 7.37
CA GLN A 28 5.53 -12.40 6.93
C GLN A 28 5.50 -12.12 5.42
N VAL A 29 6.59 -11.59 4.86
CA VAL A 29 6.69 -11.31 3.42
C VAL A 29 6.73 -12.62 2.62
N LEU A 30 7.45 -13.64 3.09
CA LEU A 30 7.51 -14.95 2.45
C LEU A 30 6.13 -15.64 2.43
N ASP A 31 5.38 -15.55 3.53
CA ASP A 31 4.01 -16.06 3.61
C ASP A 31 3.08 -15.34 2.61
N GLU A 32 3.16 -14.01 2.53
CA GLU A 32 2.34 -13.25 1.58
C GLU A 32 2.77 -13.50 0.12
N ILE A 33 4.05 -13.75 -0.16
CA ILE A 33 4.52 -14.22 -1.48
C ILE A 33 3.88 -15.57 -1.83
N ALA A 34 3.80 -16.51 -0.88
CA ALA A 34 3.14 -17.79 -1.13
C ALA A 34 1.66 -17.60 -1.47
N HIS A 35 0.95 -16.72 -0.74
CA HIS A 35 -0.42 -16.35 -1.05
C HIS A 35 -0.56 -15.70 -2.44
N PHE A 36 0.31 -14.75 -2.77
CA PHE A 36 0.31 -14.08 -4.07
C PHE A 36 0.56 -15.07 -5.22
N CYS A 37 1.53 -15.98 -5.06
CA CYS A 37 1.80 -17.05 -6.03
C CYS A 37 0.56 -17.94 -6.27
N ASN A 38 -0.22 -18.22 -5.23
CA ASN A 38 -1.45 -19.00 -5.36
C ASN A 38 -2.53 -18.24 -6.15
N VAL A 39 -2.62 -16.92 -5.99
CA VAL A 39 -3.51 -16.05 -6.79
C VAL A 39 -3.09 -16.05 -8.26
N LEU A 40 -1.78 -15.99 -8.55
CA LEU A 40 -1.29 -16.07 -9.94
C LEU A 40 -1.61 -17.43 -10.56
N LYS A 41 -1.40 -18.52 -9.82
CA LYS A 41 -1.71 -19.88 -10.28
C LYS A 41 -3.20 -20.08 -10.55
N SER A 42 -4.08 -19.53 -9.71
CA SER A 42 -5.53 -19.65 -9.89
C SER A 42 -6.04 -18.93 -11.15
N HIS A 43 -5.26 -18.00 -11.70
CA HIS A 43 -5.57 -17.33 -12.96
C HIS A 43 -5.38 -18.22 -14.21
N GLY A 44 -4.78 -19.41 -14.05
CA GLY A 44 -4.76 -20.45 -15.10
C GLY A 44 -4.03 -20.04 -16.37
N GLY A 45 -3.00 -19.19 -16.26
CA GLY A 45 -2.18 -18.73 -17.40
C GLY A 45 -2.86 -17.71 -18.32
N LYS A 46 -4.05 -17.22 -17.96
CA LYS A 46 -4.73 -16.16 -18.72
C LYS A 46 -4.01 -14.81 -18.53
N PRO A 47 -4.04 -13.92 -19.53
CA PRO A 47 -3.55 -12.55 -19.35
C PRO A 47 -4.25 -11.89 -18.16
N MET A 48 -3.47 -11.24 -17.30
CA MET A 48 -3.98 -10.53 -16.14
C MET A 48 -3.21 -9.25 -15.90
N ASP A 49 -3.89 -8.24 -15.37
CA ASP A 49 -3.21 -7.09 -14.79
C ASP A 49 -2.66 -7.49 -13.42
N VAL A 50 -1.34 -7.63 -13.34
CA VAL A 50 -0.63 -8.05 -12.12
C VAL A 50 -0.73 -6.99 -11.02
N ILE A 51 -0.96 -5.71 -11.36
CA ILE A 51 -1.09 -4.63 -10.37
C ILE A 51 -2.34 -4.85 -9.49
N VAL A 52 -3.40 -5.43 -10.06
CA VAL A 52 -4.67 -5.69 -9.36
C VAL A 52 -4.50 -6.58 -8.13
N PRO A 53 -3.88 -7.79 -8.20
CA PRO A 53 -3.59 -8.58 -7.01
C PRO A 53 -2.34 -8.12 -6.25
N LEU A 54 -1.37 -7.46 -6.89
CA LEU A 54 -0.11 -7.09 -6.25
C LEU A 54 -0.28 -5.96 -5.24
N THR A 55 -1.12 -4.97 -5.56
CA THR A 55 -1.40 -3.83 -4.68
C THR A 55 -1.94 -4.25 -3.30
N PRO A 56 -3.02 -5.06 -3.22
CA PRO A 56 -3.50 -5.57 -1.93
C PRO A 56 -2.51 -6.52 -1.26
N SER A 57 -1.67 -7.25 -2.02
CA SER A 57 -0.61 -8.09 -1.46
C SER A 57 0.46 -7.26 -0.71
N ILE A 58 0.96 -6.18 -1.32
CA ILE A 58 1.88 -5.25 -0.68
C ILE A 58 1.24 -4.60 0.55
N SER A 59 -0.02 -4.16 0.43
CA SER A 59 -0.77 -3.57 1.54
C SER A 59 -0.93 -4.56 2.71
N ASN A 60 -1.13 -5.86 2.42
CA ASN A 60 -1.22 -6.90 3.45
C ASN A 60 0.05 -7.02 4.30
N ASN A 61 1.24 -6.85 3.73
CA ASN A 61 2.48 -6.83 4.51
C ASN A 61 2.49 -5.68 5.53
N ILE A 62 2.03 -4.49 5.14
CA ILE A 62 1.93 -3.33 6.02
C ILE A 62 0.83 -3.51 7.07
N CYS A 63 -0.35 -4.01 6.67
CA CYS A 63 -1.44 -4.32 7.58
C CYS A 63 -1.01 -5.36 8.62
N SER A 64 -0.32 -6.43 8.20
CA SER A 64 0.17 -7.47 9.10
C SER A 64 1.22 -6.94 10.08
N LEU A 65 2.07 -6.01 9.64
CA LEU A 65 3.07 -5.38 10.51
C LEU A 65 2.43 -4.46 11.56
N ILE A 66 1.46 -3.63 11.16
CA ILE A 66 0.89 -2.58 12.03
C ILE A 66 -0.29 -3.10 12.87
N LEU A 67 -1.16 -3.91 12.26
CA LEU A 67 -2.41 -4.39 12.85
C LEU A 67 -2.27 -5.82 13.40
N GLY A 68 -1.16 -6.50 13.13
CA GLY A 68 -0.93 -7.88 13.54
C GLY A 68 -1.82 -8.91 12.83
N LYS A 69 -2.62 -8.48 11.83
CA LYS A 69 -3.54 -9.32 11.07
C LYS A 69 -3.33 -9.10 9.57
N ARG A 70 -3.28 -10.20 8.84
CA ARG A 70 -3.38 -10.24 7.38
C ARG A 70 -4.85 -10.34 6.98
N TYR A 71 -5.28 -9.54 6.02
CA TYR A 71 -6.67 -9.56 5.55
C TYR A 71 -6.82 -10.47 4.33
N GLY A 72 -7.87 -11.27 4.33
CA GLY A 72 -8.27 -12.05 3.16
C GLY A 72 -8.66 -11.12 2.00
N TYR A 73 -8.31 -11.48 0.77
CA TYR A 73 -8.65 -10.70 -0.42
C TYR A 73 -10.17 -10.47 -0.59
N GLN A 74 -11.00 -11.34 0.00
CA GLN A 74 -12.46 -11.28 -0.05
C GLN A 74 -13.08 -10.77 1.27
N GLU A 75 -12.27 -10.36 2.25
CA GLU A 75 -12.82 -9.82 3.50
C GLU A 75 -13.39 -8.42 3.28
N PRO A 76 -14.56 -8.08 3.85
CA PRO A 76 -15.17 -6.76 3.70
C PRO A 76 -14.24 -5.61 4.13
N GLU A 77 -13.44 -5.82 5.17
CA GLU A 77 -12.48 -4.86 5.69
C GLU A 77 -11.38 -4.54 4.66
N ARG A 78 -10.92 -5.57 3.93
CA ARG A 78 -9.96 -5.43 2.83
C ARG A 78 -10.58 -4.67 1.67
N MET A 79 -11.78 -5.06 1.23
CA MET A 79 -12.47 -4.38 0.13
C MET A 79 -12.70 -2.90 0.44
N ALA A 80 -13.08 -2.58 1.69
CA ALA A 80 -13.22 -1.20 2.13
C ALA A 80 -11.89 -0.44 2.09
N LEU A 81 -10.80 -1.06 2.56
CA LEU A 81 -9.46 -0.47 2.50
C LEU A 81 -9.02 -0.20 1.05
N ASP A 82 -9.19 -1.17 0.15
CA ASP A 82 -8.79 -1.04 -1.25
C ASP A 82 -9.61 0.05 -1.96
N ASN A 83 -10.92 0.13 -1.67
CA ASN A 83 -11.78 1.22 -2.18
C ASN A 83 -11.31 2.60 -1.68
N ASN A 84 -11.02 2.72 -0.39
CA ASN A 84 -10.53 3.96 0.19
C ASN A 84 -9.16 4.38 -0.37
N LEU A 85 -8.25 3.43 -0.57
CA LEU A 85 -6.95 3.70 -1.19
C LEU A 85 -7.11 4.17 -2.63
N ASN A 86 -8.00 3.54 -3.41
CA ASN A 86 -8.31 3.96 -4.77
C ASN A 86 -8.91 5.38 -4.83
N GLU A 87 -9.83 5.72 -3.91
CA GLU A 87 -10.38 7.08 -3.78
C GLU A 87 -9.27 8.10 -3.51
N VAL A 88 -8.39 7.82 -2.53
CA VAL A 88 -7.25 8.69 -2.21
C VAL A 88 -6.32 8.86 -3.41
N SER A 89 -6.00 7.78 -4.13
CA SER A 89 -5.16 7.85 -5.32
C SER A 89 -5.78 8.72 -6.42
N LYS A 90 -7.10 8.64 -6.64
CA LYS A 90 -7.81 9.52 -7.59
C LYS A 90 -7.70 10.99 -7.19
N ILE A 91 -7.93 11.31 -5.91
CA ILE A 91 -7.86 12.68 -5.40
C ILE A 91 -6.45 13.24 -5.56
N ILE A 92 -5.42 12.47 -5.24
CA ILE A 92 -4.02 12.87 -5.42
C ILE A 92 -3.74 13.14 -6.89
N GLY A 93 -4.16 12.26 -7.80
CA GLY A 93 -3.98 12.43 -9.24
C GLY A 93 -4.67 13.68 -9.78
N GLN A 94 -5.92 13.92 -9.38
CA GLN A 94 -6.68 15.12 -9.76
C GLN A 94 -6.01 16.40 -9.23
N THR A 95 -5.58 16.39 -7.98
CA THR A 95 -4.90 17.54 -7.35
C THR A 95 -3.58 17.83 -8.05
N ALA A 96 -2.79 16.81 -8.37
CA ALA A 96 -1.53 16.97 -9.09
C ALA A 96 -1.76 17.56 -10.50
N ALA A 97 -2.76 17.06 -11.23
CA ALA A 97 -3.13 17.60 -12.53
C ALA A 97 -3.57 19.07 -12.45
N HIS A 98 -4.37 19.41 -11.44
CA HIS A 98 -4.82 20.78 -11.20
C HIS A 98 -3.64 21.73 -10.92
N ILE A 99 -2.73 21.34 -10.01
CA ILE A 99 -1.51 22.11 -9.70
C ILE A 99 -0.65 22.31 -10.94
N PHE A 100 -0.44 21.24 -11.72
CA PHE A 100 0.34 21.31 -12.95
C PHE A 100 -0.29 22.26 -13.98
N SER A 101 -1.61 22.16 -14.19
CA SER A 101 -2.34 23.04 -15.12
C SER A 101 -2.29 24.51 -14.71
N HIS A 102 -2.40 24.80 -13.40
CA HIS A 102 -2.23 26.14 -12.87
C HIS A 102 -0.82 26.68 -13.08
N GLY A 103 0.21 25.84 -12.86
CA GLY A 103 1.60 26.19 -13.13
C GLY A 103 1.80 26.60 -14.59
N LEU A 104 1.33 25.80 -15.55
CA LEU A 104 1.44 26.11 -16.99
C LEU A 104 0.75 27.43 -17.38
N ASN A 105 -0.44 27.70 -16.82
CA ASN A 105 -1.16 28.95 -17.09
C ASN A 105 -0.43 30.18 -16.54
N THR A 106 0.33 30.05 -15.44
CA THR A 106 1.11 31.16 -14.87
C THR A 106 2.41 31.49 -15.62
N TYR A 107 2.93 30.59 -16.47
CA TYR A 107 4.13 30.85 -17.29
C TYR A 107 3.84 31.50 -18.64
N HIS A 108 2.56 31.54 -19.05
CA HIS A 108 2.11 32.15 -20.31
C HIS A 108 1.46 33.54 -20.12
N SER A 109 1.60 34.15 -18.94
CA SER A 109 1.17 35.52 -18.60
C SER A 109 2.38 36.39 -18.30
#